data_AF-C7NLN6-F1
#
_entry.id   AF-C7NLN6-F1
#
_cell.length_a   1.000
_cell.length_b   1.000
_cell.length_c   1.000
_cell.angle_alpha   90.00
_cell.angle_beta   90.00
_cell.angle_gamma   90.00
#
_symmetry.space_group_name_H-M   'P 1'
#
loop_
_entity.id
_entity.type
_entity.pdbx_description
1 polymer ?
#
loop_
_entity_poly.entity_id
_entity_poly.type
_entity_poly.pdbx_seq_one_letter_code
_entity_poly.pdbx_strand_id
1 'polypeptide(L)'
;MNLEGCVDQALSLLTDDVRARFAGNPTSVLRADLDLTVSAVEHLASSRDDGGACDGVSFLQDGVILYAPTPWSRRENFTLAHELGHWLAERAPDIYDWIADQDGGMIRTCGWPSAG
;
A
#
# COMPACT_ATOMS: atom_id res chain seq x y z
N MET A 1 22.33 -1.13 0.52
CA MET A 1 21.26 -1.86 1.24
C MET A 1 20.74 -2.99 0.35
N ASN A 2 20.11 -4.04 0.88
CA ASN A 2 19.43 -5.08 0.07
C ASN A 2 17.91 -5.02 0.32
N LEU A 3 17.13 -5.81 -0.43
CA LEU A 3 15.66 -5.82 -0.31
C LEU A 3 15.19 -6.14 1.12
N GLU A 4 15.80 -7.15 1.77
CA GLU A 4 15.44 -7.54 3.14
C GLU A 4 15.68 -6.38 4.13
N GLY A 5 16.81 -5.69 4.03
CA GLY A 5 17.10 -4.52 4.86
C GLY A 5 16.11 -3.36 4.63
N CYS A 6 15.66 -3.15 3.39
CA CYS A 6 14.61 -2.16 3.08
C CYS A 6 13.28 -2.55 3.74
N VAL A 7 12.89 -3.82 3.64
CA VAL A 7 11.67 -4.34 4.25
C VAL A 7 11.72 -4.22 5.77
N ASP A 8 12.83 -4.60 6.39
CA ASP A 8 13.01 -4.51 7.85
C ASP A 8 12.92 -3.06 8.33
N GLN A 9 13.54 -2.13 7.61
CA GLN A 9 13.46 -0.70 7.91
C GLN A 9 12.02 -0.18 7.79
N ALA A 10 11.33 -0.48 6.68
CA ALA A 10 9.94 -0.07 6.49
C ALA A 10 9.06 -0.60 7.61
N LEU A 11 9.18 -1.90 7.91
CA LEU A 11 8.39 -2.55 8.93
C LEU A 11 8.74 -2.03 10.34
N SER A 12 9.98 -1.61 10.61
CA SER A 12 10.38 -1.06 11.92
C SER A 12 9.58 0.18 12.34
N LEU A 13 8.92 0.85 11.40
CA LEU A 13 7.98 1.95 11.65
C LEU A 13 6.66 1.48 12.28
N LEU A 14 6.40 0.18 12.29
CA LEU A 14 5.23 -0.45 12.90
C LEU A 14 5.64 -1.25 14.13
N THR A 15 4.91 -1.07 15.23
CA THR A 15 5.04 -1.92 16.41
C THR A 15 4.53 -3.34 16.13
N ASP A 16 5.04 -4.34 16.85
CA ASP A 16 4.60 -5.73 16.70
C ASP A 16 3.09 -5.90 16.94
N ASP A 17 2.54 -5.13 17.88
CA ASP A 17 1.11 -5.10 18.16
C ASP A 17 0.28 -4.57 16.96
N VAL A 18 0.74 -3.47 16.35
CA VAL A 18 0.10 -2.90 15.14
C VAL A 18 0.12 -3.91 14.00
N ARG A 19 1.26 -4.59 13.76
CA ARG A 19 1.38 -5.62 12.73
C ARG A 19 0.43 -6.80 12.97
N ALA A 20 0.36 -7.28 14.22
CA ALA A 20 -0.50 -8.40 14.59
C ALA A 20 -1.99 -8.05 14.43
N ARG A 21 -2.41 -6.86 14.83
CA ARG A 21 -3.81 -6.41 14.72
C ARG A 21 -4.23 -6.10 13.28
N PHE A 22 -3.29 -5.69 12.44
CA PHE A 22 -3.57 -5.30 11.05
C PHE A 22 -4.29 -6.42 10.27
N ALA A 23 -3.85 -7.68 10.44
CA ALA A 23 -4.48 -8.81 9.73
C ALA A 23 -5.96 -9.04 10.10
N GLY A 24 -6.37 -8.65 11.31
CA GLY A 24 -7.73 -8.82 11.81
C GLY A 24 -8.67 -7.66 11.46
N ASN A 25 -8.15 -6.42 11.47
CA ASN A 25 -8.92 -5.23 11.10
C ASN A 25 -8.00 -4.11 10.55
N PRO A 26 -7.65 -4.17 9.26
CA PRO A 26 -6.73 -3.21 8.64
C PRO A 26 -7.20 -1.76 8.79
N THR A 27 -8.47 -1.49 8.49
CA THR A 27 -9.05 -0.13 8.52
C THR A 27 -9.00 0.48 9.92
N SER A 28 -9.27 -0.31 10.97
CA SER A 28 -9.15 0.18 12.34
C SER A 28 -7.71 0.55 12.68
N VAL A 29 -6.74 -0.28 12.29
CA VAL A 29 -5.33 -0.04 12.59
C VAL A 29 -4.82 1.20 11.85
N LEU A 30 -5.11 1.31 10.56
CA LEU A 30 -4.71 2.46 9.75
C LEU A 30 -5.23 3.78 10.35
N ARG A 31 -6.47 3.80 10.83
CA ARG A 31 -7.08 5.01 11.42
C ARG A 31 -6.63 5.29 12.84
N ALA A 32 -6.67 4.28 13.72
CA ALA A 32 -6.49 4.50 15.16
C ALA A 32 -5.01 4.53 15.58
N ASP A 33 -4.16 3.77 14.89
CA ASP A 33 -2.77 3.58 15.28
C ASP A 33 -1.80 4.37 14.39
N LEU A 34 -2.14 4.55 13.11
CA LEU A 34 -1.30 5.25 12.13
C LEU A 34 -1.82 6.64 11.74
N ASP A 35 -2.94 7.07 12.34
CA ASP A 35 -3.58 8.38 12.12
C ASP A 35 -3.88 8.67 10.63
N LEU A 36 -4.24 7.63 9.87
CA LEU A 36 -4.56 7.75 8.45
C LEU A 36 -6.06 7.90 8.23
N THR A 37 -6.42 8.76 7.30
CA THR A 37 -7.78 8.86 6.80
C THR A 37 -8.01 7.77 5.76
N VAL A 38 -8.70 6.70 6.14
CA VAL A 38 -9.06 5.61 5.21
C VAL A 38 -10.52 5.72 4.83
N SER A 39 -10.87 5.70 3.55
CA SER A 39 -12.27 5.71 3.10
C SER A 39 -12.53 4.74 1.95
N ALA A 40 -13.63 3.99 2.07
CA ALA A 40 -14.19 3.26 0.94
C ALA A 40 -14.84 4.26 -0.03
N VAL A 41 -14.73 4.02 -1.33
CA VAL A 41 -15.36 4.83 -2.38
C VAL A 41 -15.99 3.89 -3.41
N GLU A 42 -17.31 3.75 -3.37
CA GLU A 42 -18.06 2.79 -4.21
C GLU A 42 -17.91 3.07 -5.70
N HIS A 43 -17.75 4.34 -6.08
CA HIS A 43 -17.58 4.76 -7.47
C HIS A 43 -16.25 4.31 -8.09
N LEU A 44 -15.25 3.92 -7.29
CA LEU A 44 -14.03 3.31 -7.81
C LEU A 44 -14.26 1.86 -8.27
N ALA A 45 -15.26 1.17 -7.71
CA ALA A 45 -15.56 -0.22 -8.06
C ALA A 45 -16.16 -0.38 -9.46
N SER A 46 -16.76 0.69 -10.02
CA SER A 46 -17.42 0.68 -11.32
C SER A 46 -16.55 1.18 -12.48
N SER A 47 -15.33 1.67 -12.20
CA SER A 47 -14.54 2.46 -13.16
C SER A 47 -13.39 1.69 -13.85
N ARG A 48 -13.13 0.41 -13.55
CA ARG A 48 -12.00 -0.33 -14.15
C ARG A 48 -12.46 -1.61 -14.85
N ASP A 49 -12.49 -1.59 -16.18
CA ASP A 49 -12.63 -2.79 -17.04
C ASP A 49 -11.33 -3.62 -17.09
N ASP A 50 -10.20 -3.07 -16.63
CA ASP A 50 -8.86 -3.58 -16.95
C ASP A 50 -8.20 -4.37 -15.81
N GLY A 51 -8.93 -4.73 -14.76
CA GLY A 51 -8.50 -5.77 -13.80
C GLY A 51 -7.13 -5.54 -13.14
N GLY A 52 -6.78 -4.30 -12.76
CA GLY A 52 -5.62 -4.06 -11.90
C GLY A 52 -5.76 -4.79 -10.56
N ALA A 53 -4.69 -5.40 -10.06
CA ALA A 53 -4.75 -6.21 -8.83
C ALA A 53 -5.16 -5.39 -7.58
N CYS A 54 -4.86 -4.09 -7.57
CA CYS A 54 -5.14 -3.16 -6.47
C CYS A 54 -6.29 -2.20 -6.84
N ASP A 55 -7.29 -2.10 -5.96
CA ASP A 55 -8.43 -1.19 -6.12
C ASP A 55 -8.29 0.08 -5.23
N GLY A 56 -7.06 0.41 -4.84
CA GLY A 56 -6.72 1.48 -3.90
C GLY A 56 -5.92 2.61 -4.54
N VAL A 57 -5.91 3.75 -3.86
CA VAL A 57 -4.99 4.86 -4.11
C VAL A 57 -4.67 5.57 -2.80
N SER A 58 -3.41 5.93 -2.62
CA SER A 58 -2.93 6.69 -1.47
C SER A 58 -2.47 8.09 -1.86
N PHE A 59 -2.90 9.09 -1.09
CA PHE A 59 -2.36 10.46 -1.12
C PHE A 59 -1.43 10.61 0.08
N LEU A 60 -0.17 10.24 -0.12
CA LEU A 60 0.78 9.96 0.96
C LEU A 60 1.20 11.19 1.76
N GLN A 61 1.24 12.36 1.12
CA GLN A 61 1.46 13.63 1.82
C GLN A 61 0.28 14.03 2.70
N ASP A 62 -0.94 13.65 2.31
CA ASP A 62 -2.18 14.01 3.00
C ASP A 62 -2.64 12.95 4.02
N GLY A 63 -1.96 11.80 4.10
CA GLY A 63 -2.32 10.70 4.99
C GLY A 63 -3.66 10.06 4.63
N VAL A 64 -4.08 10.14 3.37
CA VAL A 64 -5.38 9.63 2.90
C VAL A 64 -5.20 8.36 2.08
N ILE A 65 -6.01 7.34 2.37
CA ILE A 65 -6.14 6.11 1.59
C ILE A 65 -7.59 5.99 1.12
N LEU A 66 -7.80 5.92 -0.19
CA LEU A 66 -9.10 5.62 -0.80
C LEU A 66 -9.07 4.24 -1.42
N TYR A 67 -10.13 3.46 -1.27
CA TYR A 67 -10.19 2.11 -1.83
C TYR A 67 -11.59 1.75 -2.32
N ALA A 68 -11.68 0.90 -3.36
CA ALA A 68 -12.95 0.32 -3.76
C ALA A 68 -13.32 -0.82 -2.80
N PRO A 69 -14.51 -0.80 -2.17
CA PRO A 69 -14.92 -1.85 -1.27
C PRO A 69 -15.16 -3.16 -2.02
N THR A 70 -14.63 -4.27 -1.51
CA THR A 70 -14.86 -5.60 -2.07
C THR A 70 -15.49 -6.51 -1.01
N PRO A 71 -16.80 -6.36 -0.74
CA PRO A 71 -17.47 -7.15 0.28
C PRO A 71 -17.36 -8.65 -0.05
N TRP A 72 -17.17 -9.47 0.99
CA TRP A 72 -17.00 -10.92 0.89
C TRP A 72 -15.71 -11.41 0.21
N SER A 73 -14.75 -10.51 -0.01
CA SER A 73 -13.45 -10.84 -0.60
C SER A 73 -12.29 -10.43 0.32
N ARG A 74 -11.17 -11.17 0.23
CA ARG A 74 -9.90 -10.78 0.87
C ARG A 74 -9.13 -9.71 0.09
N ARG A 75 -9.63 -9.31 -1.08
CA ARG A 75 -8.99 -8.30 -1.96
C ARG A 75 -8.88 -6.93 -1.29
N GLU A 76 -9.84 -6.58 -0.43
CA GLU A 76 -9.79 -5.36 0.38
C GLU A 76 -8.57 -5.37 1.31
N ASN A 77 -8.33 -6.46 2.05
CA ASN A 77 -7.16 -6.57 2.92
C ASN A 77 -5.85 -6.48 2.15
N PHE A 78 -5.78 -7.08 0.96
CA PHE A 78 -4.61 -6.95 0.09
C PHE A 78 -4.41 -5.51 -0.38
N THR A 79 -5.48 -4.84 -0.80
CA THR A 79 -5.44 -3.43 -1.22
C THR A 79 -4.95 -2.54 -0.08
N LEU A 80 -5.53 -2.66 1.12
CA LEU A 80 -5.11 -1.88 2.28
C LEU A 80 -3.67 -2.19 2.72
N ALA A 81 -3.22 -3.45 2.63
CA ALA A 81 -1.84 -3.82 2.90
C ALA A 81 -0.87 -3.22 1.86
N HIS A 82 -1.28 -3.18 0.60
CA HIS A 82 -0.51 -2.59 -0.49
C HIS A 82 -0.35 -1.08 -0.29
N GLU A 83 -1.44 -0.38 0.00
CA GLU A 83 -1.43 1.05 0.28
C GLU A 83 -0.60 1.38 1.55
N LEU A 84 -0.67 0.55 2.59
CA LEU A 84 0.23 0.66 3.73
C LEU A 84 1.71 0.52 3.32
N GLY A 85 2.01 -0.42 2.42
CA GLY A 85 3.36 -0.59 1.86
C GLY A 85 3.88 0.69 1.18
N HIS A 86 3.05 1.35 0.38
CA HIS A 86 3.38 2.65 -0.22
C HIS A 86 3.66 3.72 0.84
N TRP A 87 2.82 3.77 1.88
CA TRP A 87 2.99 4.71 2.98
C TRP A 87 4.28 4.51 3.78
N LEU A 88 4.67 3.26 4.02
CA LEU A 88 5.92 2.92 4.69
C LEU A 88 7.14 3.23 3.82
N ALA A 89 7.07 2.98 2.51
CA ALA A 89 8.16 3.24 1.58
C ALA A 89 8.54 4.73 1.54
N GLU A 90 7.56 5.64 1.59
CA GLU A 90 7.80 7.09 1.69
C GLU A 90 8.51 7.53 2.98
N ARG A 91 8.42 6.72 4.05
CA ARG A 91 8.94 7.07 5.38
C ARG A 91 10.22 6.34 5.73
N ALA A 92 10.63 5.37 4.90
CA ALA A 92 11.87 4.64 5.04
C ALA A 92 12.91 5.23 4.08
N PRO A 93 13.87 6.04 4.57
CA PRO A 93 14.72 6.88 3.74
C PRO A 93 15.55 6.11 2.70
N ASP A 94 15.98 4.89 3.02
CA ASP A 94 16.91 4.15 2.16
C ASP A 94 16.21 3.33 1.06
N ILE A 95 14.87 3.27 1.07
CA ILE A 95 14.10 2.44 0.12
C ILE A 95 14.13 3.02 -1.28
N TYR A 96 13.95 4.34 -1.42
CA TYR A 96 13.98 4.97 -2.74
C TYR A 96 15.38 4.97 -3.37
N ASP A 97 16.40 5.18 -2.55
CA ASP A 97 17.79 5.07 -2.98
C ASP A 97 18.10 3.64 -3.45
N TRP A 98 17.65 2.63 -2.68
CA TRP A 98 17.81 1.23 -3.08
C TRP A 98 17.07 0.91 -4.38
N ILE A 99 15.84 1.39 -4.58
CA ILE A 99 15.07 1.21 -5.83
C ILE A 99 15.79 1.87 -7.01
N ALA A 100 16.30 3.09 -6.83
CA ALA A 100 17.01 3.83 -7.87
C ALA A 100 18.31 3.13 -8.31
N ASP A 101 18.96 2.43 -7.39
CA ASP A 101 20.17 1.64 -7.65
C ASP A 101 19.91 0.30 -8.37
N GLN A 102 18.66 -0.10 -8.60
CA GLN A 102 18.34 -1.32 -9.35
C GLN A 102 18.37 -1.07 -10.87
N ASP A 103 19.07 -1.93 -11.62
CA ASP A 103 19.09 -1.88 -13.08
C ASP A 103 17.67 -1.99 -13.66
N GLY A 104 17.18 -0.91 -14.26
CA GLY A 104 15.83 -0.80 -14.83
C GLY A 104 14.84 0.05 -14.03
N GLY A 105 15.31 1.02 -13.23
CA GLY A 105 14.60 1.97 -12.36
C GLY A 105 13.41 2.74 -12.94
N MET A 106 12.41 2.02 -13.45
CA MET A 106 11.06 2.49 -13.65
C MET A 106 10.23 1.81 -12.57
N ILE A 107 9.74 2.59 -11.62
CA ILE A 107 8.71 2.16 -10.67
C ILE A 107 7.56 1.60 -11.52
N ARG A 108 7.46 0.28 -11.61
CA ARG A 108 6.27 -0.37 -12.14
C ARG A 108 5.20 -0.24 -11.07
N THR A 109 4.58 0.94 -10.98
CA THR A 109 3.29 1.10 -10.33
C THR A 109 2.39 0.03 -10.93
N CYS A 110 1.78 -0.80 -10.09
CA CYS A 110 1.08 -2.00 -10.51
C CYS A 110 0.00 -1.70 -11.57
N GLY A 111 0.34 -1.89 -12.85
CA GLY A 111 -0.58 -1.71 -13.99
C GLY A 111 0.07 -1.16 -15.27
N TRP A 112 0.87 -1.97 -15.98
CA TRP A 112 0.99 -1.87 -17.44
C TRP A 112 1.60 -3.17 -18.01
N PRO A 113 0.88 -4.00 -18.77
CA PRO A 113 1.54 -4.91 -19.69
C PRO A 113 2.15 -4.05 -20.80
N SER A 114 3.48 -4.06 -20.88
CA SER A 114 4.21 -3.51 -22.03
C SER A 114 3.57 -4.06 -23.30
N ALA A 115 2.94 -3.17 -24.07
CA ALA A 115 2.40 -3.49 -25.38
C ALA A 115 3.55 -4.04 -26.24
N GLY A 116 3.46 -5.33 -26.55
CA GLY A 116 4.22 -5.99 -27.61
C GLY A 116 3.31 -6.26 -28.78
#